data_AF-A0A5B8FXK3-F1
#
_entry.id   AF-A0A5B8FXK3-F1
#
_cell.length_a   1.000
_cell.length_b   1.000
_cell.length_c   1.000
_cell.angle_alpha   90.00
_cell.angle_beta   90.00
_cell.angle_gamma   90.00
#
_symmetry.space_group_name_H-M   'P 1'
#
loop_
_entity.id
_entity.type
_entity.pdbx_description
1 polymer ?
#
loop_
_entity_poly.entity_id
_entity_poly.type
_entity_poly.pdbx_seq_one_letter_code
_entity_poly.pdbx_strand_id
1 'polypeptide(L)'
;MPVELGTYLAFVGASILLLLLPGPTVLTVISQSLAHGRRTALPSVLGVGLGDLCAASLSLLGVGTLLAASATAFEVMKFAGAAYLVWMGVKMWRNPPGEALLVPVAPARRRVMFRDAALVTLFNPKAILFFVAFVPQFIRHDAPFAPQAAVLVVTFSGLGMLNSWAYAALANRARGLIRRPAVLRRATRGAAAMLIAAGVASAFTRRAA
;
A
#
# COMPACT_ATOMS: atom_id res chain seq x y z
N MET A 1 -12.43 -14.48 14.80
CA MET A 1 -12.21 -13.54 13.68
C MET A 1 -12.20 -14.33 12.40
N PRO A 2 -12.65 -13.79 11.25
CA PRO A 2 -12.68 -14.52 9.98
C PRO A 2 -11.28 -14.88 9.46
N VAL A 3 -10.23 -14.19 9.93
CA VAL A 3 -8.81 -14.45 9.64
C VAL A 3 -8.10 -14.90 10.93
N GLU A 4 -7.25 -15.91 10.83
CA GLU A 4 -6.40 -16.39 11.93
C GLU A 4 -5.44 -15.29 12.41
N LEU A 5 -5.21 -15.19 13.73
CA LEU A 5 -4.46 -14.08 14.32
C LEU A 5 -3.01 -13.97 13.79
N GLY A 6 -2.29 -15.09 13.66
CA GLY A 6 -0.92 -15.08 13.13
C GLY A 6 -0.86 -14.54 11.70
N THR A 7 -1.75 -15.03 10.84
CA THR A 7 -1.92 -14.58 9.44
C THR A 7 -2.33 -13.11 9.36
N TYR A 8 -3.24 -12.69 10.23
CA TYR A 8 -3.68 -11.29 10.31
C TYR A 8 -2.54 -10.35 10.70
N LEU A 9 -1.74 -10.69 11.72
CA LEU A 9 -0.59 -9.90 12.13
C LEU A 9 0.50 -9.85 11.05
N ALA A 10 0.74 -10.96 10.35
CA ALA A 10 1.65 -11.00 9.21
C ALA A 10 1.17 -10.08 8.07
N PHE A 11 -0.12 -10.09 7.76
CA PHE A 11 -0.73 -9.19 6.78
C PHE A 11 -0.59 -7.72 7.19
N VAL A 12 -0.89 -7.38 8.45
CA VAL A 12 -0.74 -6.02 8.98
C VAL A 12 0.70 -5.56 8.88
N GLY A 13 1.66 -6.40 9.27
CA GLY A 13 3.09 -6.11 9.14
C GLY A 13 3.48 -5.83 7.69
N ALA A 14 3.15 -6.73 6.76
CA ALA A 14 3.44 -6.53 5.35
C ALA A 14 2.78 -5.27 4.77
N SER A 15 1.54 -4.97 5.18
CA SER A 15 0.80 -3.78 4.75
C SER A 15 1.47 -2.50 5.24
N ILE A 16 1.86 -2.44 6.53
CA ILE A 16 2.59 -1.29 7.09
C ILE A 16 3.87 -1.06 6.30
N LEU A 17 4.63 -2.12 6.04
CA LEU A 17 5.88 -2.02 5.28
C LEU A 17 5.64 -1.45 3.90
N LEU A 18 4.66 -1.99 3.15
CA LEU A 18 4.29 -1.50 1.83
C LEU A 18 3.80 -0.04 1.85
N LEU A 19 3.07 0.36 2.89
CA LEU A 19 2.47 1.70 3.00
C LEU A 19 3.50 2.77 3.39
N LEU A 20 4.50 2.41 4.20
CA LEU A 20 5.63 3.29 4.55
C LEU A 20 6.48 3.68 3.32
N LEU A 21 6.30 3.00 2.18
CA LEU A 21 6.90 3.40 0.93
C LEU A 21 6.16 4.59 0.32
N PRO A 22 6.80 5.75 0.18
CA PRO A 22 6.21 6.85 -0.56
C PRO A 22 6.11 6.48 -2.05
N GLY A 23 4.89 6.20 -2.49
CA GLY A 23 4.51 6.05 -3.90
C GLY A 23 3.65 7.23 -4.38
N PRO A 24 3.05 7.15 -5.58
CA PRO A 24 2.25 8.24 -6.15
C PRO A 24 1.20 8.80 -5.19
N THR A 25 0.46 7.92 -4.49
CA THR A 25 -0.52 8.29 -3.46
C THR A 25 0.05 9.19 -2.37
N VAL A 26 1.16 8.77 -1.75
CA VAL A 26 1.79 9.52 -0.65
C VAL A 26 2.38 10.84 -1.17
N LEU A 27 2.95 10.85 -2.37
CA LEU A 27 3.46 12.06 -3.01
C LEU A 27 2.34 13.07 -3.24
N THR A 28 1.18 12.64 -3.76
CA THR A 28 0.00 13.49 -3.92
C THR A 28 -0.43 14.11 -2.59
N VAL A 29 -0.50 13.30 -1.52
CA VAL A 29 -0.89 13.77 -0.17
C VAL A 29 0.12 14.78 0.38
N ILE A 30 1.43 14.51 0.24
CA ILE A 30 2.49 15.43 0.67
C ILE A 30 2.39 16.75 -0.10
N SER A 31 2.27 16.71 -1.43
CA SER A 31 2.19 17.91 -2.27
C SER A 31 0.96 18.75 -1.95
N GLN A 32 -0.22 18.12 -1.80
CA GLN A 32 -1.46 18.80 -1.43
C GLN A 32 -1.36 19.43 -0.02
N SER A 33 -0.73 18.73 0.92
CA SER A 33 -0.50 19.23 2.28
C SER A 33 0.50 20.38 2.33
N LEU A 34 1.57 20.34 1.53
CA LEU A 34 2.55 21.43 1.46
C LEU A 34 1.97 22.69 0.81
N ALA A 35 1.16 22.53 -0.23
CA ALA A 35 0.57 23.66 -0.95
C ALA A 35 -0.56 24.35 -0.17
N HIS A 36 -1.30 23.63 0.69
CA HIS A 36 -2.54 24.16 1.28
C HIS A 36 -2.67 23.99 2.80
N GLY A 37 -1.63 23.46 3.46
CA GLY A 37 -1.57 23.29 4.91
C GLY A 37 -2.46 22.19 5.46
N ARG A 38 -2.68 22.20 6.78
CA ARG A 38 -3.39 21.12 7.51
C ARG A 38 -4.87 20.97 7.15
N ARG A 39 -5.53 22.03 6.69
CA ARG A 39 -6.97 22.05 6.39
C ARG A 39 -7.34 21.19 5.17
N THR A 40 -6.35 20.69 4.42
CA THR A 40 -6.52 19.86 3.22
C THR A 40 -6.09 18.41 3.41
N ALA A 41 -5.57 18.05 4.58
CA ALA A 41 -5.21 16.67 4.91
C ALA A 41 -6.43 15.74 4.87
N LEU A 42 -7.57 16.17 5.42
CA LEU A 42 -8.76 15.34 5.53
C LEU A 42 -9.36 14.93 4.16
N PRO A 43 -9.63 15.85 3.21
CA PRO A 43 -10.09 15.45 1.87
C PRO A 43 -9.15 14.48 1.17
N SER A 44 -7.84 14.69 1.28
CA SER A 44 -6.82 13.83 0.67
C SER A 44 -6.85 12.42 1.27
N VAL A 45 -6.89 12.33 2.60
CA VAL A 45 -6.90 11.05 3.34
C VAL A 45 -8.19 10.27 3.08
N LEU A 46 -9.35 10.94 3.03
CA LEU A 46 -10.61 10.29 2.64
C LEU A 46 -10.56 9.80 1.19
N GLY A 47 -9.93 10.58 0.30
CA GLY A 47 -9.70 10.16 -1.09
C GLY A 47 -8.85 8.90 -1.16
N VAL A 48 -7.73 8.85 -0.41
CA VAL A 48 -6.90 7.64 -0.30
C VAL A 48 -7.71 6.45 0.21
N GLY A 49 -8.48 6.63 1.29
CA GLY A 49 -9.32 5.56 1.83
C GLY A 49 -10.29 4.98 0.80
N LEU A 50 -11.00 5.84 0.05
CA LEU A 50 -11.89 5.41 -1.02
C LEU A 50 -11.12 4.71 -2.16
N GLY A 51 -10.00 5.28 -2.59
CA GLY A 51 -9.18 4.70 -3.65
C GLY A 51 -8.63 3.32 -3.28
N ASP A 52 -8.14 3.16 -2.05
CA ASP A 52 -7.66 1.87 -1.52
C ASP A 52 -8.82 0.87 -1.42
N LEU A 53 -9.97 1.26 -0.87
CA LEU A 53 -11.15 0.39 -0.78
C LEU A 53 -11.56 -0.14 -2.16
N CYS A 54 -11.66 0.75 -3.16
CA CYS A 54 -12.02 0.37 -4.51
C CYS A 54 -10.95 -0.50 -5.18
N ALA A 55 -9.68 -0.09 -5.15
CA ALA A 55 -8.58 -0.84 -5.78
C ALA A 55 -8.43 -2.23 -5.18
N ALA A 56 -8.44 -2.33 -3.85
CA ALA A 56 -8.30 -3.57 -3.12
C ALA A 56 -9.48 -4.52 -3.36
N SER A 57 -10.71 -3.99 -3.32
CA SER A 57 -11.92 -4.78 -3.58
C SER A 57 -11.95 -5.30 -5.01
N LEU A 58 -11.68 -4.43 -6.01
CA LEU A 58 -11.65 -4.84 -7.41
C LEU A 58 -10.55 -5.87 -7.68
N SER A 59 -9.38 -5.70 -7.08
CA SER A 59 -8.26 -6.64 -7.19
C SER A 59 -8.64 -8.01 -6.63
N LEU A 60 -9.22 -8.06 -5.42
CA LEU A 60 -9.62 -9.32 -4.79
C LEU A 60 -10.85 -9.96 -5.44
N LEU A 61 -11.78 -9.19 -5.98
CA LEU A 61 -12.90 -9.74 -6.74
C LEU A 61 -12.40 -10.35 -8.06
N GLY A 62 -11.55 -9.64 -8.79
CA GLY A 62 -10.99 -10.13 -10.06
C GLY A 62 -10.06 -11.33 -9.89
N VAL A 63 -9.26 -11.36 -8.82
CA VAL A 63 -8.38 -12.49 -8.51
C VAL A 63 -9.12 -13.62 -7.82
N GLY A 64 -10.09 -13.31 -6.95
CA GLY A 64 -10.88 -14.30 -6.22
C GLY A 64 -11.64 -15.25 -7.15
N THR A 65 -12.17 -14.75 -8.27
CA THR A 65 -12.79 -15.60 -9.30
C THR A 65 -11.79 -16.53 -9.97
N LEU A 66 -10.58 -16.05 -10.27
CA LEU A 66 -9.51 -16.83 -10.86
C LEU A 66 -8.99 -17.92 -9.90
N LEU A 67 -8.85 -17.59 -8.62
CA LEU A 67 -8.37 -18.51 -7.59
C LEU A 67 -9.40 -19.57 -7.21
N ALA A 68 -10.69 -19.24 -7.25
CA ALA A 68 -11.77 -20.21 -7.06
C ALA A 68 -11.78 -21.29 -8.16
N ALA A 69 -11.27 -20.97 -9.35
CA ALA A 69 -11.26 -21.86 -10.49
C ALA A 69 -10.00 -22.73 -10.62
N SER A 70 -8.84 -22.34 -10.06
CA SER A 70 -7.57 -23.04 -10.30
C SER A 70 -6.57 -22.98 -9.14
N ALA A 71 -6.23 -24.17 -8.60
CA ALA A 71 -5.17 -24.34 -7.61
C ALA A 71 -3.78 -23.99 -8.19
N THR A 72 -3.54 -24.26 -9.48
CA THR A 72 -2.30 -23.88 -10.17
C THR A 72 -2.17 -22.37 -10.28
N ALA A 73 -3.27 -21.66 -10.58
CA ALA A 73 -3.27 -20.19 -10.62
C ALA A 73 -2.92 -19.58 -9.25
N PHE A 74 -3.39 -20.21 -8.16
CA PHE A 74 -3.01 -19.82 -6.81
C PHE A 74 -1.51 -19.97 -6.54
N GLU A 75 -0.90 -21.10 -6.89
CA GLU A 75 0.54 -21.30 -6.71
C GLU A 75 1.37 -20.32 -7.54
N VAL A 76 1.01 -20.11 -8.81
CA VAL A 76 1.64 -19.10 -9.66
C VAL A 76 1.54 -17.72 -9.03
N MET A 77 0.37 -17.35 -8.50
CA MET A 77 0.15 -16.05 -7.89
C MET A 77 0.99 -15.86 -6.61
N LYS A 78 1.12 -16.91 -5.78
CA LYS A 78 1.97 -16.89 -4.60
C LYS A 78 3.42 -16.55 -4.96
N PHE A 79 4.00 -17.23 -5.95
CA PHE A 79 5.36 -16.95 -6.39
C PHE A 79 5.48 -15.59 -7.08
N ALA A 80 4.47 -15.19 -7.85
CA ALA A 80 4.42 -13.86 -8.45
C ALA A 80 4.39 -12.75 -7.39
N GLY A 81 3.65 -12.91 -6.30
CA GLY A 81 3.59 -11.97 -5.19
C GLY A 81 4.90 -11.85 -4.43
N ALA A 82 5.54 -12.99 -4.14
CA ALA A 82 6.86 -13.04 -3.55
C ALA A 82 7.90 -12.31 -4.43
N ALA A 83 7.96 -12.65 -5.72
CA ALA A 83 8.86 -12.02 -6.69
C ALA A 83 8.60 -10.51 -6.82
N TYR A 84 7.33 -10.10 -6.79
CA TYR A 84 6.94 -8.69 -6.86
C TYR A 84 7.43 -7.89 -5.63
N LEU A 85 7.29 -8.43 -4.41
CA LEU A 85 7.82 -7.76 -3.23
C LEU A 85 9.35 -7.59 -3.28
N VAL A 86 10.06 -8.63 -3.72
CA VAL A 86 11.52 -8.58 -3.90
C VAL A 86 11.88 -7.53 -4.95
N TRP A 87 11.22 -7.55 -6.12
CA TRP A 87 11.44 -6.58 -7.18
C TRP A 87 11.18 -5.14 -6.70
N MET A 88 10.10 -4.93 -5.95
CA MET A 88 9.75 -3.62 -5.40
C MET A 88 10.84 -3.13 -4.43
N GLY A 89 11.26 -3.98 -3.49
CA GLY A 89 12.33 -3.64 -2.56
C GLY A 89 13.65 -3.34 -3.28
N VAL A 90 14.04 -4.13 -4.28
CA VAL A 90 15.24 -3.85 -5.11
C VAL A 90 15.11 -2.53 -5.85
N LYS A 91 13.95 -2.25 -6.47
CA LYS A 91 13.70 -1.00 -7.21
C LYS A 91 13.85 0.21 -6.31
N MET A 92 13.32 0.16 -5.09
CA MET A 92 13.46 1.23 -4.11
C MET A 92 14.88 1.42 -3.60
N TRP A 93 15.61 0.31 -3.40
CA TRP A 93 16.99 0.37 -2.94
C TRP A 93 17.87 1.13 -3.94
N ARG A 94 17.62 0.90 -5.23
CA ARG A 94 18.29 1.53 -6.37
C ARG A 94 17.83 2.97 -6.61
N ASN A 95 16.53 3.24 -6.54
CA ASN A 95 15.92 4.52 -6.92
C ASN A 95 15.08 5.14 -5.77
N PRO A 96 15.72 5.71 -4.74
CA PRO A 96 15.00 6.39 -3.66
C PRO A 96 14.32 7.68 -4.19
N PRO A 97 13.05 7.97 -3.83
CA PRO A 97 12.21 8.99 -4.49
C PRO A 97 12.52 10.45 -4.13
N GLY A 98 13.79 10.80 -3.90
CA GLY A 98 14.22 12.07 -3.30
C GLY A 98 13.86 13.34 -4.06
N GLU A 99 13.70 13.29 -5.39
CA GLU A 99 13.54 14.49 -6.22
C GLU A 99 12.07 14.79 -6.58
N ALA A 100 11.21 13.78 -6.69
CA ALA A 100 9.80 13.94 -7.08
C ALA A 100 8.93 14.64 -6.01
N LEU A 101 9.44 14.75 -4.77
CA LEU A 101 8.76 15.38 -3.64
C LEU A 101 8.68 16.91 -3.70
N LEU A 102 9.29 17.53 -4.72
CA LEU A 102 9.49 18.99 -4.79
C LEU A 102 8.63 19.73 -5.83
N VAL A 103 7.79 19.02 -6.60
CA VAL A 103 6.95 19.67 -7.63
C VAL A 103 5.77 20.39 -6.97
N PRO A 104 5.64 21.73 -7.12
CA PRO A 104 4.51 22.48 -6.58
C PRO A 104 3.20 22.07 -7.27
N VAL A 105 2.12 21.90 -6.50
CA VAL A 105 0.77 21.67 -7.03
C VAL A 105 -0.05 22.95 -6.91
N ALA A 106 -0.81 23.26 -7.97
CA ALA A 106 -1.66 24.45 -8.06
C ALA A 106 -2.76 24.51 -6.97
N PRO A 107 -3.31 25.70 -6.68
CA PRO A 107 -4.42 25.87 -5.73
C PRO A 107 -5.62 25.01 -6.11
N ALA A 108 -6.00 24.05 -5.26
CA ALA A 108 -7.08 23.12 -5.54
C ALA A 108 -8.19 23.19 -4.48
N ARG A 109 -9.46 23.13 -4.93
CA ARG A 109 -10.62 23.03 -4.03
C ARG A 109 -10.61 21.67 -3.31
N ARG A 110 -11.19 21.58 -2.11
CA ARG A 110 -11.28 20.32 -1.32
C ARG A 110 -11.75 19.10 -2.13
N ARG A 111 -12.75 19.31 -3.01
CA ARG A 111 -13.28 18.27 -3.91
C ARG A 111 -12.24 17.75 -4.91
N VAL A 112 -11.40 18.64 -5.43
CA VAL A 112 -10.34 18.29 -6.39
C VAL A 112 -9.25 17.47 -5.67
N MET A 113 -8.86 17.86 -4.45
CA MET A 113 -7.90 17.11 -3.64
C MET A 113 -8.38 15.68 -3.34
N PHE A 114 -9.63 15.55 -2.90
CA PHE A 114 -10.26 14.26 -2.67
C PHE A 114 -10.25 13.39 -3.94
N ARG A 115 -10.73 13.95 -5.06
CA ARG A 115 -10.80 13.24 -6.34
C ARG A 115 -9.42 12.80 -6.80
N ASP A 116 -8.44 13.70 -6.78
CA ASP A 116 -7.11 13.39 -7.29
C ASP A 116 -6.41 12.35 -6.40
N ALA A 117 -6.55 12.44 -5.07
CA ALA A 117 -6.05 11.41 -4.16
C ALA A 117 -6.76 10.06 -4.37
N ALA A 118 -8.07 10.05 -4.58
CA ALA A 118 -8.84 8.85 -4.84
C ALA A 118 -8.44 8.19 -6.17
N LEU A 119 -8.34 8.96 -7.26
CA LEU A 119 -7.96 8.45 -8.57
C LEU A 119 -6.52 7.95 -8.60
N VAL A 120 -5.57 8.72 -8.05
CA VAL A 120 -4.17 8.31 -7.98
C VAL A 120 -4.02 7.02 -7.17
N THR A 121 -4.78 6.87 -6.09
CA THR A 121 -4.74 5.67 -5.26
C THR A 121 -5.43 4.49 -5.92
N LEU A 122 -6.60 4.71 -6.53
CA LEU A 122 -7.35 3.69 -7.25
C LEU A 122 -6.52 3.05 -8.37
N PHE A 123 -5.79 3.87 -9.12
CA PHE A 123 -4.94 3.42 -10.22
C PHE A 123 -3.49 3.17 -9.80
N ASN A 124 -3.20 3.09 -8.50
CA ASN A 124 -1.84 2.89 -8.02
C ASN A 124 -1.42 1.42 -8.24
N PRO A 125 -0.48 1.14 -9.18
CA PRO A 125 -0.07 -0.23 -9.45
C PRO A 125 0.58 -0.89 -8.22
N LYS A 126 1.12 -0.08 -7.28
CA LYS A 126 1.73 -0.61 -6.05
C LYS A 126 0.73 -1.43 -5.24
N ALA A 127 -0.45 -0.84 -4.98
CA ALA A 127 -1.50 -1.44 -4.17
C ALA A 127 -2.22 -2.55 -4.95
N ILE A 128 -2.55 -2.30 -6.22
CA ILE A 128 -3.20 -3.31 -7.08
C ILE A 128 -2.36 -4.58 -7.14
N LEU A 129 -1.06 -4.48 -7.46
CA LEU A 129 -0.20 -5.66 -7.56
C LEU A 129 0.01 -6.35 -6.20
N PHE A 130 0.01 -5.60 -5.09
CA PHE A 130 0.02 -6.20 -3.76
C PHE A 130 -1.25 -7.03 -3.51
N PHE A 131 -2.43 -6.49 -3.81
CA PHE A 131 -3.69 -7.21 -3.64
C PHE A 131 -3.86 -8.38 -4.59
N VAL A 132 -3.36 -8.25 -5.82
CA VAL A 132 -3.43 -9.31 -6.82
C VAL A 132 -2.49 -10.45 -6.46
N ALA A 133 -1.23 -10.12 -6.17
CA ALA A 133 -0.17 -11.12 -6.13
C ALA A 133 0.12 -11.60 -4.70
N PHE A 134 -0.04 -10.75 -3.69
CA PHE A 134 0.43 -11.01 -2.34
C PHE A 134 -0.72 -11.25 -1.35
N VAL A 135 -1.85 -10.55 -1.46
CA VAL A 135 -2.96 -10.74 -0.50
C VAL A 135 -3.61 -12.14 -0.52
N PRO A 136 -3.71 -12.85 -1.66
CA PRO A 136 -4.30 -14.20 -1.68
C PRO A 136 -3.67 -15.19 -0.70
N GLN A 137 -2.39 -15.08 -0.40
CA GLN A 137 -1.71 -16.01 0.51
C GLN A 137 -2.16 -15.87 1.98
N PHE A 138 -2.85 -14.79 2.34
CA PHE A 138 -3.42 -14.59 3.67
C PHE A 138 -4.87 -15.07 3.76
N ILE A 139 -5.43 -15.59 2.66
CA ILE A 139 -6.81 -16.06 2.57
C ILE A 139 -6.79 -17.59 2.63
N ARG A 140 -7.59 -18.13 3.55
CA ARG A 140 -7.81 -19.57 3.70
C ARG A 140 -8.85 -20.07 2.69
N HIS A 141 -8.55 -21.16 2.02
CA HIS A 141 -9.45 -21.79 1.05
C HIS A 141 -10.58 -22.62 1.68
N ASP A 142 -10.37 -23.11 2.91
CA ASP A 142 -11.33 -23.91 3.66
C ASP A 142 -12.37 -23.08 4.43
N ALA A 143 -12.35 -21.75 4.27
CA ALA A 143 -13.25 -20.82 4.94
C ALA A 143 -13.89 -19.85 3.93
N PRO A 144 -15.05 -19.25 4.25
CA PRO A 144 -15.71 -18.29 3.36
C PRO A 144 -14.80 -17.13 2.97
N PHE A 145 -14.71 -16.84 1.67
CA PHE A 145 -13.83 -15.81 1.11
C PHE A 145 -14.23 -14.40 1.53
N ALA A 146 -15.51 -14.03 1.37
CA ALA A 146 -15.96 -12.65 1.48
C ALA A 146 -15.67 -12.00 2.85
N PRO A 147 -15.89 -12.66 4.01
CA PRO A 147 -15.55 -12.08 5.31
C PRO A 147 -14.04 -11.86 5.51
N GLN A 148 -13.21 -12.76 4.98
CA GLN A 148 -11.75 -12.63 5.03
C GLN A 148 -11.30 -11.44 4.18
N ALA A 149 -11.74 -11.40 2.92
CA ALA A 149 -11.43 -10.31 2.00
C ALA A 149 -11.86 -8.95 2.57
N ALA A 150 -13.06 -8.85 3.14
CA ALA A 150 -13.56 -7.61 3.75
C ALA A 150 -12.66 -7.12 4.89
N VAL A 151 -12.23 -8.01 5.79
CA VAL A 151 -11.31 -7.64 6.89
C VAL A 151 -9.97 -7.15 6.34
N LEU A 152 -9.38 -7.87 5.39
CA LEU A 152 -8.08 -7.49 4.82
C LEU A 152 -8.15 -6.14 4.08
N VAL A 153 -9.21 -5.93 3.28
CA VAL A 153 -9.45 -4.66 2.55
C VAL A 153 -9.63 -3.50 3.52
N VAL A 154 -10.54 -3.62 4.50
CA VAL A 154 -10.81 -2.54 5.46
C VAL A 154 -9.58 -2.23 6.30
N THR A 155 -8.85 -3.25 6.76
CA THR A 155 -7.61 -3.06 7.52
C THR A 155 -6.56 -2.33 6.69
N PHE A 156 -6.32 -2.75 5.44
CA PHE A 156 -5.36 -2.07 4.57
C PHE A 156 -5.74 -0.62 4.30
N SER A 157 -7.00 -0.35 3.94
CA SER A 157 -7.48 1.01 3.69
C SER A 157 -7.36 1.89 4.93
N GLY A 158 -7.68 1.35 6.12
CA GLY A 158 -7.50 2.04 7.39
C GLY A 158 -6.03 2.38 7.66
N LEU A 159 -5.11 1.41 7.46
CA LEU A 159 -3.67 1.65 7.57
C LEU A 159 -3.19 2.68 6.53
N GLY A 160 -3.71 2.65 5.30
CA GLY A 160 -3.40 3.60 4.24
C GLY A 160 -3.83 5.03 4.57
N MET A 161 -5.01 5.18 5.17
CA MET A 161 -5.50 6.45 5.69
C MET A 161 -4.64 6.98 6.84
N LEU A 162 -4.29 6.14 7.81
CA LEU A 162 -3.42 6.51 8.93
C LEU A 162 -2.03 6.95 8.45
N ASN A 163 -1.45 6.18 7.52
CA ASN A 163 -0.17 6.49 6.90
C ASN A 163 -0.22 7.83 6.15
N SER A 164 -1.26 8.05 5.35
CA SER A 164 -1.46 9.31 4.61
C SER A 164 -1.65 10.50 5.54
N TRP A 165 -2.39 10.32 6.65
CA TRP A 165 -2.54 11.33 7.68
C TRP A 165 -1.21 11.67 8.35
N ALA A 166 -0.41 10.65 8.68
CA ALA A 166 0.93 10.84 9.24
C ALA A 166 1.84 11.62 8.28
N TYR A 167 1.85 11.28 6.99
CA TYR A 167 2.61 12.02 5.98
C TYR A 167 2.13 13.47 5.82
N ALA A 168 0.82 13.72 5.79
CA ALA A 168 0.27 15.08 5.74
C ALA A 168 0.64 15.89 6.99
N ALA A 169 0.58 15.28 8.18
CA ALA A 169 0.98 15.93 9.42
C ALA A 169 2.47 16.24 9.46
N LEU A 170 3.31 15.32 9.00
CA LEU A 170 4.77 15.44 8.95
C LEU A 170 5.21 16.44 7.88
N ALA A 171 4.58 16.48 6.70
CA ALA A 171 4.85 17.47 5.66
C ALA A 171 4.69 18.91 6.18
N ASN A 172 3.71 19.13 7.06
CA ASN A 172 3.48 20.43 7.70
C ASN A 172 4.48 20.76 8.82
N ARG A 173 4.93 19.76 9.61
CA ARG A 173 5.82 19.98 10.78
C ARG A 173 7.31 19.87 10.48
N ALA A 174 7.69 19.00 9.54
CA ALA A 174 9.05 18.61 9.25
C ALA A 174 9.46 18.99 7.82
N ARG A 175 8.89 20.08 7.28
CA ARG A 175 9.17 20.59 5.92
C ARG A 175 10.68 20.72 5.66
N GLY A 176 11.48 21.08 6.67
CA GLY A 176 12.95 21.15 6.59
C GLY A 176 13.69 19.80 6.72
N LEU A 177 13.09 18.79 7.36
CA LEU A 177 13.69 17.47 7.57
C LEU A 177 13.37 16.51 6.40
N ILE A 178 12.13 16.50 5.92
CA ILE A 178 11.70 15.72 4.75
C ILE A 178 12.44 16.18 3.48
N ARG A 179 12.78 17.47 3.39
CA ARG A 179 13.61 17.97 2.28
C ARG A 179 15.04 17.44 2.28
N ARG A 180 15.51 16.76 3.34
CA ARG A 180 16.86 16.18 3.39
C ARG A 180 16.88 14.86 2.63
N PRO A 181 17.54 14.78 1.46
CA PRO A 181 17.52 13.56 0.62
C PRO A 181 18.13 12.35 1.35
N ALA A 182 19.06 12.58 2.28
CA ALA A 182 19.69 11.53 3.08
C ALA A 182 18.71 10.81 4.04
N VAL A 183 17.77 11.53 4.65
CA VAL A 183 16.79 10.97 5.60
C VAL A 183 15.79 10.09 4.84
N LEU A 184 15.24 10.63 3.74
CA LEU A 184 14.36 9.89 2.85
C LEU A 184 15.04 8.62 2.32
N ARG A 185 16.28 8.74 1.83
CA ARG A 185 17.02 7.58 1.31
C ARG A 185 17.22 6.48 2.35
N ARG A 186 17.53 6.82 3.61
CA ARG A 186 17.70 5.83 4.69
C ARG A 186 16.38 5.13 5.03
N ALA A 187 15.29 5.89 5.18
CA ALA A 187 13.97 5.32 5.44
C ALA A 187 13.51 4.42 4.29
N THR A 188 13.68 4.86 3.04
CA THR A 188 13.37 4.07 1.85
C THR A 188 14.18 2.77 1.80
N ARG A 189 15.49 2.81 2.10
CA ARG A 189 16.32 1.58 2.11
C ARG A 189 15.93 0.60 3.22
N GLY A 190 15.55 1.10 4.40
CA GLY A 190 15.04 0.25 5.49
C GLY A 190 13.77 -0.49 5.07
N ALA A 191 12.78 0.24 4.54
CA ALA A 191 11.55 -0.36 4.06
C ALA A 191 11.78 -1.33 2.88
N ALA A 192 12.73 -1.01 1.99
CA ALA A 192 13.15 -1.91 0.90
C ALA A 192 13.69 -3.24 1.43
N ALA A 193 14.56 -3.22 2.44
CA ALA A 193 15.12 -4.43 3.05
C ALA A 193 14.00 -5.32 3.60
N MET A 194 13.04 -4.72 4.30
CA MET A 194 11.94 -5.43 4.93
C MET A 194 10.98 -6.05 3.89
N LEU A 195 10.74 -5.38 2.76
CA LEU A 195 9.96 -5.95 1.66
C LEU A 195 10.68 -7.11 0.96
N ILE A 196 11.99 -7.01 0.76
CA ILE A 196 12.78 -8.13 0.24
C ILE A 196 12.68 -9.32 1.20
N ALA A 197 12.88 -9.09 2.49
CA ALA A 197 12.77 -10.13 3.50
C ALA A 197 11.37 -10.76 3.54
N ALA A 198 10.31 -9.95 3.48
CA ALA A 198 8.93 -10.43 3.45
C ALA A 198 8.63 -11.25 2.19
N GLY A 199 9.09 -10.80 1.02
CA GLY A 199 8.92 -11.52 -0.25
C GLY A 199 9.68 -12.85 -0.28
N VAL A 200 10.90 -12.87 0.25
CA VAL A 200 11.69 -14.11 0.41
C VAL A 200 10.98 -15.04 1.39
N ALA A 201 10.59 -14.56 2.56
CA ALA A 201 9.89 -15.36 3.57
C ALA A 201 8.56 -15.95 3.04
N SER A 202 7.79 -15.17 2.28
CA SER A 202 6.53 -15.62 1.70
C SER A 202 6.69 -16.70 0.62
N ALA A 203 7.85 -16.77 -0.04
CA ALA A 203 8.16 -17.86 -0.95
C ALA A 203 8.37 -19.19 -0.20
N PHE A 204 8.85 -19.13 1.05
CA PHE A 204 9.19 -20.29 1.88
C PHE A 204 8.12 -20.70 2.89
N THR A 205 7.08 -19.89 3.13
CA THR A 205 5.93 -20.31 3.93
C THR A 205 5.23 -21.48 3.24
N ARG A 206 5.34 -22.69 3.82
CA ARG A 206 4.61 -23.87 3.34
C ARG A 206 3.15 -23.77 3.76
N ARG A 207 2.25 -24.43 2.99
CA ARG A 207 0.85 -24.65 3.37
C ARG A 207 0.82 -25.14 4.83
N ALA A 208 0.08 -24.45 5.69
CA ALA A 208 -0.37 -25.08 6.93
C ALA A 208 -1.19 -26.31 6.50
N ALA A 209 -0.73 -27.49 6.91
CA ALA A 209 -1.42 -28.75 6.69
C ALA A 209 -2.71 -28.80 7.52
#